data_AF-A0A016URX4-F1
#
_entry.id   AF-A0A016URX4-F1
#
_cell.length_a   1.000
_cell.length_b   1.000
_cell.length_c   1.000
_cell.angle_alpha   90.00
_cell.angle_beta   90.00
_cell.angle_gamma   90.00
#
_symmetry.space_group_name_H-M   'P 1'
#
loop_
_entity.id
_entity.type
_entity.pdbx_description
1 polymer ?
#
loop_
_entity_poly.entity_id
_entity_poly.type
_entity_poly.pdbx_seq_one_letter_code
_entity_poly.pdbx_strand_id
1 'polypeptide(L)'
;MERRMLGISKMQHIRNKKIREVSQLHDIINSLYRRKKAWAGHVARMKDNRWTVRVLHLYPRTVKRPTGRPLLRWIDPLRKQIGRTWTRTAQDREKWHGCEVRPQWTRVSST
;
A
#
# COMPACT_ATOMS: atom_id res chain seq x y z
N MET A 1 11.91 3.89 -14.38
CA MET A 1 12.39 4.74 -13.26
C MET A 1 13.73 4.22 -12.74
N GLU A 2 13.80 2.99 -12.19
CA GLU A 2 15.05 2.45 -11.59
C GLU A 2 16.28 2.56 -12.51
N ARG A 3 16.13 2.15 -13.78
CA ARG A 3 17.20 2.31 -14.79
C ARG A 3 17.66 3.75 -14.95
N ARG A 4 16.73 4.71 -14.99
CA ARG A 4 17.04 6.13 -15.15
C ARG A 4 17.71 6.71 -13.89
N MET A 5 17.33 6.24 -12.70
CA MET A 5 17.99 6.62 -11.44
C MET A 5 19.43 6.11 -11.36
N LEU A 6 19.70 4.93 -11.93
CA LEU A 6 21.02 4.31 -11.95
C LEU A 6 21.85 4.66 -13.20
N GLY A 7 21.34 5.51 -14.10
CA GLY A 7 22.01 5.84 -15.36
C GLY A 7 22.15 4.68 -16.35
N ILE A 8 21.36 3.61 -16.18
CA ILE A 8 21.45 2.38 -16.98
C ILE A 8 20.60 2.48 -18.23
N SER A 9 21.22 2.30 -19.40
CA SER A 9 20.52 2.21 -20.69
C SER A 9 19.92 0.81 -20.90
N LYS A 10 18.94 0.70 -21.81
CA LYS A 10 18.46 -0.61 -22.27
C LYS A 10 19.53 -1.36 -23.08
N MET A 11 20.42 -0.63 -23.77
CA MET A 11 21.48 -1.23 -24.60
C MET A 11 22.53 -2.00 -23.79
N GLN A 12 22.63 -1.74 -22.49
CA GLN A 12 23.54 -2.48 -21.62
C GLN A 12 23.03 -3.90 -21.30
N HIS A 13 21.83 -4.28 -21.74
CA HIS A 13 21.23 -5.62 -21.58
C HIS A 13 21.28 -6.18 -20.14
N ILE A 14 21.41 -5.31 -19.13
CA ILE A 14 21.45 -5.71 -17.73
C ILE A 14 20.09 -6.29 -17.32
N ARG A 15 20.12 -7.47 -16.69
CA ARG A 15 18.91 -8.16 -16.20
C ARG A 15 18.21 -7.34 -15.12
N ASN A 16 16.88 -7.35 -15.13
CA ASN A 16 16.07 -6.62 -14.15
C ASN A 16 16.31 -7.07 -12.69
N LYS A 17 16.67 -8.35 -12.47
CA LYS A 17 17.04 -8.84 -11.13
C LYS A 17 18.22 -8.06 -10.56
N LYS A 18 19.27 -7.84 -11.35
CA LYS A 18 20.45 -7.08 -10.94
C LYS A 18 20.13 -5.62 -10.65
N ILE A 19 19.26 -5.02 -11.46
CA ILE A 19 18.80 -3.63 -11.27
C ILE A 19 18.03 -3.50 -9.95
N ARG A 20 17.16 -4.46 -9.62
CA ARG A 20 16.39 -4.45 -8.37
C ARG A 20 17.27 -4.69 -7.13
N GLU A 21 18.27 -5.56 -7.24
CA GLU A 21 19.26 -5.80 -6.17
C GLU A 21 20.05 -4.52 -5.86
N VAL A 22 20.44 -3.76 -6.89
CA VAL A 22 21.18 -2.50 -6.72
C VAL A 22 20.26 -1.38 -6.24
N SER A 23 19.04 -1.28 -6.76
CA SER A 23 18.13 -0.18 -6.43
C SER A 23 17.52 -0.30 -5.03
N GLN A 24 17.35 -1.52 -4.51
CA GLN A 24 16.68 -1.83 -3.23
C GLN A 24 15.26 -1.24 -3.09
N LEU A 25 14.70 -0.70 -4.19
CA LEU A 25 13.42 0.01 -4.17
C LEU A 25 12.26 -0.91 -3.81
N HIS A 26 12.37 -2.20 -4.13
CA HIS A 26 11.37 -3.20 -3.78
C HIS A 26 11.22 -3.32 -2.25
N ASP A 27 12.33 -3.28 -1.51
CA ASP A 27 12.32 -3.40 -0.05
C ASP A 27 11.80 -2.15 0.63
N ILE A 28 12.12 -0.98 0.08
CA ILE A 28 11.58 0.31 0.52
C ILE A 28 10.06 0.33 0.32
N ILE A 29 9.57 -0.08 -0.85
CA ILE A 29 8.14 -0.12 -1.14
C ILE A 29 7.43 -1.09 -0.17
N ASN A 30 7.96 -2.29 0.05
CA ASN A 30 7.37 -3.23 1.02
C ASN A 30 7.34 -2.63 2.43
N SER A 31 8.42 -1.96 2.84
CA SER A 31 8.50 -1.27 4.13
C SER A 31 7.46 -0.16 4.23
N LEU A 32 7.21 0.58 3.15
CA LEU A 32 6.18 1.61 3.09
C LEU A 32 4.78 1.03 3.31
N TYR A 33 4.45 -0.10 2.68
CA TYR A 33 3.16 -0.77 2.88
C TYR A 33 3.02 -1.41 4.27
N ARG A 34 4.11 -1.93 4.85
CA ARG A 34 4.13 -2.38 6.26
C ARG A 34 3.85 -1.22 7.21
N ARG A 35 4.50 -0.07 7.04
CA ARG A 35 4.23 1.15 7.83
C ARG A 35 2.81 1.66 7.63
N LYS A 36 2.31 1.63 6.39
CA LYS A 36 0.92 1.98 6.05
C LYS A 36 -0.08 1.14 6.85
N LYS A 37 0.12 -0.18 6.87
CA LYS A 37 -0.68 -1.11 7.69
C LYS A 37 -0.53 -0.80 9.18
N ALA A 38 0.69 -0.61 9.68
CA ALA A 38 0.92 -0.31 11.09
C ALA A 38 0.14 0.94 11.54
N TRP A 39 0.23 2.02 10.77
CA TRP A 39 -0.53 3.25 11.00
C TRP A 39 -2.04 3.03 10.92
N ALA A 40 -2.53 2.31 9.90
CA ALA A 40 -3.96 2.02 9.77
C ALA A 40 -4.51 1.27 10.99
N GLY A 41 -3.77 0.28 11.49
CA GLY A 41 -4.17 -0.46 12.68
C GLY A 41 -4.14 0.40 13.93
N HIS A 42 -3.16 1.30 14.05
CA HIS A 42 -3.10 2.26 15.15
C HIS A 42 -4.32 3.18 15.15
N VAL A 43 -4.66 3.79 13.99
CA VAL A 43 -5.83 4.65 13.84
C VAL A 43 -7.14 3.90 14.06
N ALA A 44 -7.26 2.65 13.61
CA ALA A 44 -8.47 1.85 13.82
C ALA A 44 -8.74 1.54 15.31
N ARG A 45 -7.70 1.51 16.15
CA ARG A 45 -7.81 1.28 17.60
C ARG A 45 -7.95 2.57 18.42
N MET A 46 -7.79 3.73 17.79
CA MET A 46 -8.04 5.01 18.45
C MET A 46 -9.53 5.12 18.78
N LYS A 47 -9.83 5.36 20.05
CA LYS A 47 -11.18 5.63 20.54
C LYS A 47 -11.49 7.13 20.60
N ASP A 48 -10.53 7.97 20.26
CA ASP A 48 -10.70 9.42 20.23
C ASP A 48 -11.38 9.85 18.92
N ASN A 49 -12.32 10.81 19.01
CA ASN A 49 -13.00 11.36 17.83
C ASN A 49 -12.11 12.34 17.05
N ARG A 50 -10.80 12.05 16.98
CA ARG A 50 -9.82 12.90 16.31
C ARG A 50 -10.08 12.93 14.82
N TRP A 51 -9.64 14.03 14.20
CA TRP A 51 -9.73 14.23 12.76
C TRP A 51 -9.12 13.07 11.96
N THR A 52 -8.05 12.45 12.45
CA THR A 52 -7.41 11.29 11.80
C THR A 52 -8.37 10.13 11.56
N VAL A 53 -9.19 9.77 12.55
CA VAL A 53 -10.18 8.70 12.45
C VAL A 53 -11.30 9.09 11.48
N ARG A 54 -11.76 10.35 11.57
CA ARG A 54 -12.84 10.88 10.71
C ARG A 54 -12.41 10.92 9.24
N VAL A 55 -11.23 11.44 8.95
CA VAL A 55 -10.66 11.54 7.58
C VAL A 55 -10.44 10.16 6.98
N LEU A 56 -9.96 9.19 7.76
CA LEU A 56 -9.73 7.83 7.27
C LEU A 56 -11.02 7.15 6.78
N HIS A 57 -12.11 7.34 7.50
CA HIS A 57 -13.42 6.76 7.16
C HIS A 57 -14.26 7.64 6.22
N LEU A 58 -13.83 8.87 5.95
CA LEU A 58 -14.60 9.84 5.17
C LEU A 58 -14.89 9.33 3.76
N TYR A 59 -16.17 9.23 3.43
CA TYR A 59 -16.66 8.96 2.08
C TYR A 59 -17.65 10.06 1.68
N PRO A 60 -17.28 11.00 0.79
CA PRO A 60 -18.21 12.00 0.30
C PRO A 60 -19.20 11.31 -0.63
N ARG A 61 -20.39 10.98 -0.09
CA ARG A 61 -21.47 10.30 -0.83
C ARG A 61 -22.19 11.24 -1.80
N THR A 62 -22.17 12.53 -1.53
CA THR A 62 -22.92 13.57 -2.24
C THR A 62 -22.17 14.16 -3.43
N VAL A 63 -20.84 14.00 -3.51
CA VAL A 63 -20.01 14.60 -4.55
C VAL A 63 -19.58 13.54 -5.56
N LYS A 64 -19.96 13.74 -6.83
CA LYS A 64 -19.43 12.94 -7.95
C LYS A 64 -18.03 13.46 -8.31
N ARG A 65 -17.05 12.57 -8.34
CA ARG A 65 -15.69 12.91 -8.81
C ARG A 65 -15.65 12.92 -10.33
N PRO A 66 -14.77 13.74 -10.95
CA PRO A 66 -14.63 13.77 -12.40
C PRO A 66 -14.24 12.39 -12.95
N THR A 67 -14.71 12.09 -14.14
CA THR A 67 -14.41 10.88 -14.92
C THR A 67 -12.93 10.86 -15.33
N GLY A 68 -12.25 9.70 -15.20
CA GLY A 68 -10.83 9.57 -15.52
C GLY A 68 -10.12 8.47 -14.74
N ARG A 69 -8.99 8.82 -14.09
CA ARG A 69 -8.10 7.88 -13.38
C ARG A 69 -8.89 6.99 -12.40
N PRO A 70 -8.57 5.68 -12.29
CA PRO A 70 -9.24 4.76 -11.37
C PRO A 70 -9.29 5.31 -9.95
N LEU A 71 -10.44 5.11 -9.29
CA LEU A 71 -10.67 5.49 -7.92
C LEU A 71 -9.72 4.71 -7.01
N LEU A 72 -8.58 5.31 -6.63
CA LEU A 72 -7.69 4.74 -5.63
C LEU A 72 -7.60 5.68 -4.42
N ARG A 73 -8.36 5.33 -3.39
CA ARG A 73 -8.28 5.92 -2.06
C ARG A 73 -7.12 5.29 -1.29
N TRP A 74 -6.64 6.02 -0.30
CA TRP A 74 -5.58 5.55 0.58
C TRP A 74 -5.91 4.19 1.23
N ILE A 75 -7.18 3.97 1.62
CA ILE A 75 -7.68 2.75 2.27
C ILE A 75 -7.84 1.55 1.31
N ASP A 76 -7.90 1.77 0.00
CA ASP A 76 -8.29 0.72 -0.96
C ASP A 76 -7.33 -0.48 -0.99
N PRO A 77 -6.00 -0.32 -0.89
CA PRO A 77 -5.09 -1.46 -0.77
C PRO A 77 -5.37 -2.34 0.46
N LEU A 78 -5.72 -1.72 1.60
CA LEU A 78 -6.09 -2.45 2.82
C LEU A 78 -7.41 -3.19 2.61
N ARG A 79 -8.40 -2.52 2.00
CA ARG A 79 -9.70 -3.12 1.71
C ARG A 79 -9.62 -4.28 0.72
N LYS A 80 -8.70 -4.20 -0.26
CA LYS A 80 -8.49 -5.21 -1.28
C LYS A 80 -7.73 -6.43 -0.77
N GLN A 81 -6.80 -6.26 0.17
CA GLN A 81 -5.92 -7.34 0.65
C GLN A 81 -6.36 -7.96 1.97
N ILE A 82 -6.84 -7.16 2.92
CA ILE A 82 -7.30 -7.63 4.24
C ILE A 82 -8.82 -7.82 4.25
N GLY A 83 -9.54 -7.08 3.40
CA GLY A 83 -10.99 -7.16 3.27
C GLY A 83 -11.72 -5.91 3.76
N ARG A 84 -13.05 -5.90 3.58
CA ARG A 84 -13.91 -4.75 3.95
C ARG A 84 -13.94 -4.50 5.46
N THR A 85 -13.79 -5.54 6.27
CA THR A 85 -13.86 -5.51 7.73
C THR A 85 -12.49 -5.37 8.40
N TRP A 86 -11.48 -4.86 7.67
CA TRP A 86 -10.11 -4.72 8.17
C TRP A 86 -10.01 -3.91 9.48
N THR A 87 -10.92 -2.97 9.73
CA THR A 87 -10.99 -2.19 10.98
C THR A 87 -11.32 -3.07 12.20
N ARG A 88 -12.15 -4.10 12.02
CA ARG A 88 -12.46 -5.10 13.04
C ARG A 88 -11.27 -6.03 13.26
N THR A 89 -10.66 -6.50 12.17
CA THR A 89 -9.44 -7.31 12.23
C THR A 89 -8.29 -6.56 12.92
N ALA A 90 -8.22 -5.24 12.76
CA ALA A 90 -7.22 -4.39 13.39
C ALA A 90 -7.39 -4.25 14.91
N GLN A 91 -8.55 -4.58 15.49
CA GLN A 91 -8.73 -4.54 16.95
C GLN A 91 -7.91 -5.62 17.64
N ASP A 92 -7.88 -6.81 17.03
CA ASP A 92 -7.03 -7.92 17.46
C ASP A 92 -5.60 -7.70 16.96
N ARG A 93 -4.66 -7.47 17.89
CA ARG A 93 -3.28 -7.17 17.52
C ARG A 93 -2.61 -8.36 16.85
N GLU A 94 -2.82 -9.58 17.33
CA GLU A 94 -2.17 -10.78 16.75
C GLU A 94 -2.67 -11.03 15.33
N LYS A 95 -4.00 -11.01 15.14
CA LYS A 95 -4.59 -11.14 13.80
C LYS A 95 -4.13 -10.00 12.89
N TRP A 96 -4.03 -8.78 13.42
CA TRP A 96 -3.50 -7.66 12.65
C TRP A 96 -2.04 -7.89 12.25
N HIS A 97 -1.18 -8.33 13.16
CA HIS A 97 0.24 -8.59 12.87
C HIS A 97 0.41 -9.63 11.76
N GLY A 98 -0.40 -10.69 11.74
CA GLY A 98 -0.38 -11.73 10.69
C GLY A 98 -0.83 -11.28 9.29
N CYS A 99 -1.55 -10.15 9.17
CA CYS A 99 -2.00 -9.66 7.86
C CYS A 99 -0.84 -9.08 7.04
N GLU A 100 -0.71 -9.41 5.76
CA GLU A 100 0.26 -8.75 4.87
C GLU A 100 -0.41 -7.79 3.90
N VAL A 101 0.22 -6.63 3.71
CA VAL A 101 -0.20 -5.65 2.72
C VAL A 101 0.99 -5.43 1.80
N ARG A 102 0.79 -5.72 0.51
CA ARG A 102 1.83 -5.63 -0.53
C ARG A 102 1.37 -4.73 -1.67
N PRO A 103 2.28 -4.13 -2.45
CA PRO A 103 1.91 -3.39 -3.64
C PRO A 103 1.20 -4.29 -4.65
N GLN A 104 0.27 -3.75 -5.42
CA GLN A 104 -0.54 -4.57 -6.33
C GLN A 104 0.23 -5.12 -7.53
N TRP A 105 1.36 -4.51 -7.91
CA TRP A 105 2.21 -4.96 -9.02
C TRP A 105 3.37 -5.87 -8.58
N THR A 106 3.50 -6.20 -7.29
CA THR A 106 4.49 -7.18 -6.80
C THR A 106 3.99 -8.63 -6.93
N ARG A 107 2.78 -8.86 -7.47
CA ARG A 107 2.45 -10.17 -8.05
C ARG A 107 3.20 -10.30 -9.36
N VAL A 108 4.52 -10.46 -9.27
CA VAL A 108 5.26 -11.05 -10.38
C VAL A 108 4.78 -12.48 -10.44
N SER A 109 4.12 -12.81 -11.54
CA SER A 109 3.76 -14.14 -11.96
C SER A 109 4.93 -15.07 -11.66
N SER A 110 4.76 -15.93 -10.66
CA SER A 110 5.61 -17.09 -10.47
C SER A 110 5.15 -18.13 -11.48
N THR A 111 5.54 -17.94 -12.73
CA THR A 111 5.61 -18.96 -13.78
C THR A 111 6.60 -18.49 -14.84
#